data_AF-A0A1X1MWH8-F1
#
_entry.id   AF-A0A1X1MWH8-F1
#
_cell.length_a   1.000
_cell.length_b   1.000
_cell.length_c   1.000
_cell.angle_alpha   90.00
_cell.angle_beta   90.00
_cell.angle_gamma   90.00
#
_symmetry.space_group_name_H-M   'P 1'
#
loop_
_entity.id
_entity.type
_entity.pdbx_description
1 polymer ?
#
loop_
_entity_poly.entity_id
_entity_poly.type
_entity_poly.pdbx_seq_one_letter_code
_entity_poly.pdbx_strand_id
1 'polypeptide(L)'
;MAALRSSIAYWRRRYAPALADLQAVAHISDPYMTARIAAYEARTHAALGDIPAAREALDRMEMTADTFAPRPGSTPVGPAGVAMFRAGAALALGDMDEARRWATMAVDGYQRRGGDYSAEESHHATLTLALAHLRGTRPEPEEAARIASTVLADSPSPTHTVSGKLRSLGRAFSADHRQLPEVAAYVEAYRALPAGTGAS
;
A
#
# COMPACT_ATOMS: atom_id res chain seq x y z
N MET A 1 18.82 7.00 9.97
CA MET A 1 18.19 6.90 11.31
C MET A 1 16.76 7.43 11.34
N ALA A 2 16.49 8.68 10.90
CA ALA A 2 15.14 9.27 10.91
C ALA A 2 14.04 8.44 10.23
N ALA A 3 14.28 7.96 8.99
CA ALA A 3 13.31 7.11 8.28
C ALA A 3 12.94 5.80 9.01
N LEU A 4 13.92 5.20 9.72
CA LEU A 4 13.69 4.01 10.53
C LEU A 4 12.89 4.36 11.80
N ARG A 5 13.25 5.43 12.51
CA ARG A 5 12.49 5.90 13.70
C ARG A 5 11.05 6.25 13.34
N SER A 6 10.87 6.99 12.23
CA SER A 6 9.56 7.32 11.67
C SER A 6 8.75 6.07 11.37
N SER A 7 9.35 5.06 10.70
CA SER A 7 8.67 3.80 10.41
C SER A 7 8.29 3.03 11.68
N ILE A 8 9.16 2.98 12.70
CA ILE A 8 8.84 2.38 14.01
C ILE A 8 7.67 3.11 14.68
N ALA A 9 7.68 4.45 14.68
CA ALA A 9 6.62 5.26 15.25
C ALA A 9 5.29 5.06 14.49
N TYR A 10 5.33 5.03 13.16
CA TYR A 10 4.18 4.79 12.29
C TYR A 10 3.51 3.43 12.59
N TRP A 11 4.30 2.35 12.68
CA TRP A 11 3.77 1.02 13.00
C TRP A 11 3.18 0.92 14.41
N ARG A 12 3.67 1.73 15.34
CA ARG A 12 3.09 1.90 16.69
C ARG A 12 1.91 2.88 16.72
N ARG A 13 1.41 3.32 15.56
CA ARG A 13 0.32 4.31 15.41
C ARG A 13 0.61 5.67 16.05
N ARG A 14 1.89 5.99 16.26
CA ARG A 14 2.35 7.29 16.77
C ARG A 14 2.68 8.19 15.59
N TYR A 15 1.64 8.63 14.88
CA TYR A 15 1.79 9.35 13.60
C TYR A 15 2.42 10.73 13.76
N ALA A 16 2.06 11.51 14.78
CA ALA A 16 2.69 12.81 15.02
C ALA A 16 4.21 12.68 15.32
N PRO A 17 4.68 11.76 16.20
CA PRO A 17 6.11 11.48 16.33
C PRO A 17 6.76 10.99 15.03
N ALA A 18 6.07 10.16 14.24
CA ALA A 18 6.59 9.69 12.96
C ALA A 18 6.83 10.83 11.97
N LEU A 19 5.95 11.84 11.95
CA LEU A 19 6.07 13.02 11.12
C LEU A 19 7.20 13.94 11.61
N ALA A 20 7.31 14.17 12.93
CA ALA A 20 8.38 14.98 13.50
C ALA A 20 9.77 14.41 13.17
N ASP A 21 9.91 13.08 13.18
CA ASP A 21 11.15 12.40 12.77
C ASP A 21 11.53 12.68 11.31
N LEU A 22 10.55 12.78 10.41
CA LEU A 22 10.77 13.09 8.98
C LEU A 22 11.13 14.57 8.78
N GLN A 23 10.38 15.46 9.43
CA GLN A 23 10.61 16.91 9.36
C GLN A 23 12.00 17.30 9.90
N ALA A 24 12.50 16.60 10.91
CA ALA A 24 13.84 16.82 11.46
C ALA A 24 14.97 16.64 10.43
N VAL A 25 14.73 15.92 9.32
CA VAL A 25 15.71 15.68 8.26
C VAL A 25 15.34 16.37 6.93
N ALA A 26 14.33 17.24 6.92
CA ALA A 26 13.88 17.94 5.71
C ALA A 26 14.97 18.84 5.06
N HIS A 27 15.99 19.23 5.83
CA HIS A 27 17.14 20.00 5.35
C HIS A 27 18.16 19.16 4.55
N ILE A 28 18.04 17.82 4.57
CA ILE A 28 18.95 16.93 3.85
C ILE A 28 18.42 16.76 2.42
N SER A 29 19.11 17.35 1.45
CA SER A 29 18.72 17.32 0.04
C SER A 29 19.51 16.25 -0.73
N ASP A 30 18.93 15.05 -0.86
CA ASP A 30 19.38 14.00 -1.75
C ASP A 30 18.17 13.47 -2.54
N PRO A 31 18.17 13.47 -3.88
CA PRO A 31 16.99 13.11 -4.68
C PRO A 31 16.38 11.75 -4.35
N TYR A 32 17.23 10.75 -4.05
CA TYR A 32 16.75 9.42 -3.63
C TYR A 32 16.03 9.49 -2.28
N MET A 33 16.57 10.25 -1.33
CA MET A 33 15.95 10.43 -0.02
C MET A 33 14.70 11.32 -0.07
N THR A 34 14.66 12.32 -0.94
CA THR A 34 13.51 13.24 -1.08
C THR A 34 12.24 12.48 -1.43
N ALA A 35 12.28 11.64 -2.47
CA ALA A 35 11.10 10.86 -2.88
C ALA A 35 10.62 9.93 -1.75
N ARG A 36 11.54 9.31 -1.01
CA ARG A 36 11.20 8.40 0.11
C ARG A 36 10.66 9.12 1.33
N ILE A 37 11.24 10.26 1.71
CA ILE A 37 10.74 11.07 2.82
C ILE A 37 9.33 11.56 2.48
N ALA A 38 9.13 12.10 1.28
CA ALA A 38 7.83 12.55 0.79
C ALA A 38 6.78 11.42 0.81
N ALA A 39 7.14 10.21 0.38
CA ALA A 39 6.27 9.04 0.47
C ALA A 39 5.88 8.68 1.92
N TYR A 40 6.80 8.83 2.88
CA TYR A 40 6.55 8.58 4.30
C TYR A 40 5.77 9.70 4.98
N GLU A 41 5.94 10.95 4.56
CA GLU A 41 5.10 12.07 4.98
C GLU A 41 3.68 11.85 4.48
N ALA A 42 3.50 11.53 3.19
CA ALA A 42 2.20 11.29 2.58
C ALA A 42 1.37 10.25 3.33
N ARG A 43 1.92 9.06 3.60
CA ARG A 43 1.19 8.03 4.38
C ARG A 43 0.89 8.47 5.80
N THR A 44 1.74 9.30 6.41
CA THR A 44 1.59 9.74 7.79
C THR A 44 0.52 10.83 7.90
N HIS A 45 0.52 11.80 6.98
CA HIS A 45 -0.54 12.79 6.84
C HIS A 45 -1.88 12.13 6.51
N ALA A 46 -1.91 11.16 5.60
CA ALA A 46 -3.11 10.41 5.29
C ALA A 46 -3.66 9.65 6.52
N ALA A 47 -2.80 9.02 7.33
CA ALA A 47 -3.21 8.38 8.58
C ALA A 47 -3.71 9.37 9.65
N LEU A 48 -3.30 10.63 9.57
CA LEU A 48 -3.79 11.73 10.42
C LEU A 48 -5.06 12.40 9.87
N GLY A 49 -5.51 12.04 8.66
CA GLY A 49 -6.65 12.69 7.99
C GLY A 49 -6.34 14.04 7.34
N ASP A 50 -5.05 14.41 7.24
CA ASP A 50 -4.61 15.68 6.65
C ASP A 50 -4.52 15.54 5.12
N ILE A 51 -5.64 15.73 4.45
CA ILE A 51 -5.77 15.57 2.98
C ILE A 51 -4.84 16.52 2.23
N PRO A 52 -4.80 17.85 2.52
CA PRO A 52 -3.93 18.77 1.80
C PRO A 52 -2.44 18.39 1.91
N ALA A 53 -1.95 18.11 3.12
CA ALA A 53 -0.54 17.80 3.32
C ALA A 53 -0.17 16.43 2.72
N ALA A 54 -1.08 15.45 2.77
CA ALA A 54 -0.87 14.16 2.11
C ALA A 54 -0.70 14.34 0.60
N ARG A 55 -1.54 15.16 -0.03
CA ARG A 55 -1.46 15.46 -1.47
C ARG A 55 -0.17 16.18 -1.82
N GLU A 56 0.19 17.22 -1.08
CA GLU A 56 1.43 17.96 -1.31
C GLU A 56 2.66 17.05 -1.22
N ALA A 57 2.70 16.16 -0.22
CA ALA A 57 3.79 15.19 -0.09
C ALA A 57 3.82 14.18 -1.26
N LEU A 58 2.67 13.72 -1.77
CA LEU A 58 2.62 12.86 -2.95
C LEU A 58 3.09 13.58 -4.21
N ASP A 59 2.76 14.85 -4.37
CA ASP A 59 3.21 15.66 -5.51
C ASP A 59 4.74 15.85 -5.47
N ARG A 60 5.32 16.09 -4.28
CA ARG A 60 6.78 16.12 -4.08
C ARG A 60 7.45 14.79 -4.41
N MET A 61 6.84 13.69 -3.99
CA MET A 61 7.32 12.35 -4.30
C MET A 61 7.34 12.11 -5.82
N GLU A 62 6.27 12.48 -6.52
CA GLU A 62 6.16 12.31 -7.97
C GLU A 62 7.16 13.17 -8.75
N MET A 63 7.37 14.43 -8.37
CA MET A 63 8.35 15.31 -9.02
C MET A 63 9.80 14.82 -8.92
N THR A 64 10.09 13.99 -7.92
CA THR A 64 11.44 13.45 -7.66
C THR A 64 11.56 11.95 -7.98
N ALA A 65 10.47 11.32 -8.42
CA ALA A 65 10.48 9.96 -8.91
C ALA A 65 11.30 9.87 -10.21
N ASP A 66 12.06 8.79 -10.38
CA ASP A 66 12.93 8.54 -11.54
C ASP A 66 14.01 9.61 -11.86
N THR A 67 14.24 10.61 -10.99
CA THR A 67 15.23 11.67 -11.25
C THR A 67 16.67 11.28 -10.88
N PHE A 68 16.93 10.03 -10.53
CA PHE A 68 18.25 9.56 -10.11
C PHE A 68 18.54 8.13 -10.60
N ALA A 69 19.82 7.83 -10.81
CA ALA A 69 20.27 6.49 -11.15
C ALA A 69 20.23 5.57 -9.92
N PRO A 70 19.54 4.41 -9.98
CA PRO A 70 19.53 3.44 -8.88
C PRO A 70 20.95 2.98 -8.51
N ARG A 71 21.21 2.84 -7.22
CA ARG A 71 22.44 2.24 -6.67
C ARG A 71 22.11 0.94 -5.93
N PRO A 72 23.05 0.00 -5.78
CA PRO A 72 22.83 -1.18 -4.95
C PRO A 72 22.33 -0.79 -3.55
N GLY A 73 21.24 -1.42 -3.10
CA GLY A 73 20.57 -1.10 -1.82
C GLY A 73 19.61 0.10 -1.86
N SER A 74 19.49 0.79 -3.00
CA SER A 74 18.42 1.78 -3.20
C SER A 74 17.09 1.08 -3.51
N THR A 75 15.99 1.62 -3.00
CA THR A 75 14.63 1.24 -3.39
C THR A 75 14.02 2.43 -4.14
N PRO A 76 14.31 2.58 -5.44
CA PRO A 76 13.87 3.75 -6.19
C PRO A 76 12.35 3.78 -6.31
N VAL A 77 11.81 4.99 -6.21
CA VAL A 77 10.39 5.24 -6.44
C VAL A 77 10.23 5.57 -7.92
N GLY A 78 9.67 4.62 -8.67
CA GLY A 78 9.22 4.86 -10.04
C GLY A 78 7.71 5.12 -10.13
N PRO A 79 7.15 5.25 -11.34
CA PRO A 79 5.77 5.67 -11.56
C PRO A 79 4.74 4.72 -10.95
N ALA A 80 5.02 3.40 -11.01
CA ALA A 80 4.18 2.39 -10.34
C ALA A 80 4.21 2.56 -8.81
N GLY A 81 5.37 2.89 -8.24
CA GLY A 81 5.51 3.22 -6.83
C GLY A 81 4.73 4.48 -6.44
N VAL A 82 4.81 5.56 -7.23
CA VAL A 82 3.99 6.76 -7.05
C VAL A 82 2.51 6.41 -7.03
N ALA A 83 2.03 5.67 -8.02
CA ALA A 83 0.65 5.23 -8.09
C ALA A 83 0.26 4.38 -6.86
N MET A 84 1.12 3.47 -6.40
CA MET A 84 0.86 2.67 -5.22
C MET A 84 0.70 3.51 -3.95
N PHE A 85 1.58 4.51 -3.74
CA PHE A 85 1.48 5.41 -2.58
C PHE A 85 0.25 6.31 -2.66
N ARG A 86 -0.08 6.85 -3.84
CA ARG A 86 -1.31 7.63 -4.04
C ARG A 86 -2.55 6.79 -3.72
N ALA A 87 -2.60 5.56 -4.20
CA ALA A 87 -3.71 4.64 -3.92
C ALA A 87 -3.82 4.31 -2.42
N GLY A 88 -2.69 4.07 -1.75
CA GLY A 88 -2.65 3.82 -0.31
C GLY A 88 -3.12 5.01 0.52
N ALA A 89 -2.72 6.22 0.15
CA ALA A 89 -3.17 7.45 0.81
C ALA A 89 -4.68 7.67 0.60
N ALA A 90 -5.19 7.50 -0.62
CA ALA A 90 -6.61 7.58 -0.92
C ALA A 90 -7.43 6.55 -0.11
N LEU A 91 -6.95 5.31 0.00
CA LEU A 91 -7.57 4.28 0.84
C LEU A 91 -7.66 4.70 2.32
N ALA A 92 -6.60 5.31 2.85
CA ALA A 92 -6.56 5.76 4.24
C ALA A 92 -7.50 6.95 4.48
N LEU A 93 -7.63 7.84 3.50
CA LEU A 93 -8.51 9.01 3.54
C LEU A 93 -9.98 8.70 3.23
N GLY A 94 -10.30 7.48 2.80
CA GLY A 94 -11.66 7.07 2.50
C GLY A 94 -12.13 7.36 1.07
N ASP A 95 -11.25 7.81 0.18
CA ASP A 95 -11.56 8.10 -1.22
C ASP A 95 -11.33 6.85 -2.09
N MET A 96 -12.37 6.03 -2.22
CA MET A 96 -12.25 4.73 -2.89
C MET A 96 -12.18 4.84 -4.41
N ASP A 97 -12.75 5.88 -5.00
CA ASP A 97 -12.70 6.09 -6.45
C ASP A 97 -11.28 6.50 -6.85
N GLU A 98 -10.65 7.40 -6.09
CA GLU A 98 -9.25 7.77 -6.27
C GLU A 98 -8.32 6.59 -5.97
N ALA A 99 -8.60 5.83 -4.90
CA ALA A 99 -7.85 4.62 -4.59
C ALA A 99 -7.90 3.60 -5.73
N ARG A 100 -9.08 3.36 -6.31
CA ARG A 100 -9.27 2.44 -7.43
C ARG A 100 -8.45 2.90 -8.65
N ARG A 101 -8.59 4.17 -9.04
CA ARG A 101 -7.88 4.77 -10.18
C ARG A 101 -6.36 4.54 -10.07
N TRP A 102 -5.77 4.94 -8.95
CA TRP A 102 -4.32 4.81 -8.74
C TRP A 102 -3.88 3.37 -8.55
N ALA A 103 -4.69 2.52 -7.90
CA ALA A 103 -4.36 1.11 -7.74
C ALA A 103 -4.30 0.39 -9.10
N THR A 104 -5.24 0.67 -10.01
CA THR A 104 -5.20 0.16 -11.39
C THR A 104 -3.92 0.58 -12.11
N MET A 105 -3.56 1.88 -12.04
CA MET A 105 -2.31 2.36 -12.65
C MET A 105 -1.07 1.67 -12.07
N ALA A 106 -1.05 1.43 -10.76
CA ALA A 106 0.05 0.71 -10.11
C ALA A 106 0.13 -0.75 -10.58
N VAL A 107 -1.00 -1.47 -10.62
CA VAL A 107 -1.07 -2.86 -11.11
C VAL A 107 -0.58 -2.95 -12.55
N ASP A 108 -1.10 -2.11 -13.45
CA ASP A 108 -0.68 -2.09 -14.86
C ASP A 108 0.81 -1.75 -15.01
N GLY A 109 1.33 -0.87 -14.14
CA GLY A 109 2.74 -0.48 -14.12
C GLY A 109 3.65 -1.63 -13.69
N TYR A 110 3.27 -2.35 -12.63
CA TYR A 110 4.02 -3.52 -12.15
C TYR A 110 3.95 -4.71 -13.13
N GLN A 111 2.83 -4.91 -13.83
CA GLN A 111 2.70 -5.96 -14.84
C GLN A 111 3.55 -5.71 -16.09
N ARG A 112 3.61 -4.46 -16.58
CA ARG A 112 4.31 -4.11 -17.83
C ARG A 112 5.84 -4.25 -17.76
N ARG A 113 6.45 -4.12 -16.58
CA ARG A 113 7.92 -4.05 -16.42
C ARG A 113 8.62 -5.35 -16.01
N GLY A 114 7.91 -6.48 -15.98
CA GLY A 114 8.53 -7.81 -15.99
C GLY A 114 9.64 -8.08 -14.96
N GLY A 115 9.64 -7.44 -13.79
CA GLY A 115 10.59 -7.72 -12.71
C GLY A 115 11.43 -6.55 -12.18
N ASP A 116 11.27 -5.31 -12.68
CA ASP A 116 11.97 -4.12 -12.14
C ASP A 116 11.54 -3.74 -10.71
N TYR A 117 10.49 -4.38 -10.19
CA TYR A 117 9.92 -4.12 -8.88
C TYR A 117 9.70 -5.42 -8.12
N SER A 118 9.60 -5.32 -6.80
CA SER A 118 9.41 -6.52 -5.98
C SER A 118 8.02 -7.14 -6.21
N ALA A 119 7.95 -8.46 -6.23
CA ALA A 119 6.67 -9.19 -6.25
C ALA A 119 5.76 -8.75 -5.08
N GLU A 120 6.37 -8.38 -3.94
CA GLU A 120 5.66 -7.83 -2.79
C GLU A 120 4.92 -6.52 -3.11
N GLU A 121 5.57 -5.55 -3.76
CA GLU A 121 4.92 -4.29 -4.16
C GLU A 121 3.78 -4.51 -5.13
N SER A 122 3.97 -5.40 -6.11
CA SER A 122 2.91 -5.80 -7.05
C SER A 122 1.69 -6.38 -6.31
N HIS A 123 1.91 -7.32 -5.38
CA HIS A 123 0.83 -7.88 -4.55
C HIS A 123 0.15 -6.81 -3.69
N HIS A 124 0.90 -5.85 -3.13
CA HIS A 124 0.30 -4.76 -2.38
C HIS A 124 -0.58 -3.87 -3.25
N ALA A 125 -0.18 -3.54 -4.47
CA ALA A 125 -1.00 -2.79 -5.41
C ALA A 125 -2.30 -3.53 -5.76
N THR A 126 -2.20 -4.82 -6.10
CA THR A 126 -3.37 -5.68 -6.40
C THR A 126 -4.33 -5.77 -5.23
N LEU A 127 -3.82 -5.92 -4.00
CA LEU A 127 -4.67 -5.96 -2.80
C LEU A 127 -5.24 -4.59 -2.41
N THR A 128 -4.59 -3.48 -2.78
CA THR A 128 -5.17 -2.13 -2.67
C THR A 128 -6.37 -2.01 -3.63
N LEU A 129 -6.23 -2.50 -4.87
CA LEU A 129 -7.31 -2.50 -5.85
C LEU A 129 -8.52 -3.31 -5.34
N ALA A 130 -8.29 -4.51 -4.82
CA ALA A 130 -9.34 -5.33 -4.20
C ALA A 130 -10.07 -4.59 -3.06
N LEU A 131 -9.33 -3.90 -2.17
CA LEU A 131 -9.94 -3.09 -1.11
C LEU A 131 -10.80 -1.94 -1.65
N ALA A 132 -10.38 -1.30 -2.74
CA ALA A 132 -11.14 -0.22 -3.37
C ALA A 132 -12.43 -0.73 -4.04
N HIS A 133 -12.43 -1.96 -4.58
CA HIS A 133 -13.65 -2.63 -5.04
C HIS A 133 -14.61 -2.93 -3.89
N LEU A 134 -14.09 -3.44 -2.77
CA LEU A 134 -14.91 -3.81 -1.62
C LEU A 134 -15.51 -2.61 -0.88
N ARG A 135 -14.78 -1.50 -0.77
CA ARG A 135 -15.17 -0.35 0.07
C ARG A 135 -15.81 0.80 -0.69
N GLY A 136 -15.90 0.70 -2.02
CA GLY A 136 -16.44 1.75 -2.89
C GLY A 136 -17.91 2.08 -2.63
N THR A 137 -18.40 3.16 -3.24
CA THR A 137 -19.81 3.60 -3.15
C THR A 137 -20.80 2.55 -3.65
N ARG A 138 -20.37 1.72 -4.61
CA ARG A 138 -21.03 0.49 -5.05
C ARG A 138 -20.07 -0.67 -4.82
N PRO A 139 -20.11 -1.32 -3.65
CA PRO A 139 -19.24 -2.44 -3.32
C PRO A 139 -19.36 -3.59 -4.33
N GLU A 140 -18.22 -4.13 -4.76
CA GLU A 140 -18.12 -5.29 -5.66
C GLU A 140 -17.38 -6.42 -4.93
N PRO A 141 -18.03 -7.09 -3.96
CA PRO A 141 -17.37 -8.06 -3.08
C PRO A 141 -16.82 -9.29 -3.81
N GLU A 142 -17.54 -9.82 -4.81
CA GLU A 142 -17.06 -10.96 -5.61
C GLU A 142 -15.79 -10.59 -6.39
N GLU A 143 -15.74 -9.38 -6.96
CA GLU A 143 -14.58 -8.90 -7.69
C GLU A 143 -13.38 -8.68 -6.78
N ALA A 144 -13.60 -8.08 -5.60
CA ALA A 144 -12.56 -7.95 -4.59
C ALA A 144 -11.99 -9.32 -4.18
N ALA A 145 -12.83 -10.33 -4.02
CA ALA A 145 -12.41 -11.69 -3.68
C ALA A 145 -11.67 -12.38 -4.82
N ARG A 146 -12.11 -12.21 -6.08
CA ARG A 146 -11.41 -12.73 -7.27
C ARG A 146 -10.01 -12.14 -7.38
N ILE A 147 -9.88 -10.82 -7.30
CA ILE A 147 -8.59 -10.12 -7.35
C ILE A 147 -7.67 -10.57 -6.21
N ALA A 148 -8.19 -10.74 -5.00
CA ALA A 148 -7.35 -11.20 -3.89
C ALA A 148 -6.96 -12.67 -3.97
N SER A 149 -7.80 -13.50 -4.61
CA SER A 149 -7.51 -14.90 -4.86
C SER A 149 -6.38 -15.09 -5.88
N THR A 150 -6.21 -14.18 -6.85
CA THR A 150 -5.06 -14.25 -7.76
C THR A 150 -3.74 -14.09 -7.00
N VAL A 151 -3.69 -13.18 -6.03
CA VAL A 151 -2.49 -12.99 -5.18
C VAL A 151 -2.19 -14.23 -4.32
N LEU A 152 -3.22 -14.92 -3.82
CA LEU A 152 -3.03 -16.18 -3.08
C LEU A 152 -2.48 -17.30 -3.98
N ALA A 153 -2.96 -17.38 -5.22
CA ALA A 153 -2.51 -18.37 -6.19
C ALA A 153 -1.05 -18.11 -6.63
N ASP A 154 -0.72 -16.85 -6.91
CA ASP A 154 0.60 -16.42 -7.34
C ASP A 154 1.64 -16.47 -6.21
N SER A 155 1.19 -16.43 -4.95
CA SER A 155 2.05 -16.45 -3.77
C SER A 155 1.57 -17.45 -2.70
N PRO A 156 1.87 -18.74 -2.87
CA PRO A 156 1.52 -19.79 -1.88
C PRO A 156 2.20 -19.59 -0.52
N SER A 157 3.29 -18.83 -0.47
CA SER A 157 4.00 -18.44 0.75
C SER A 157 4.21 -16.92 0.75
N PRO A 158 3.14 -16.13 0.96
CA PRO A 158 3.23 -14.69 0.86
C PRO A 158 4.04 -14.12 2.03
N THR A 159 4.69 -12.97 1.80
CA THR A 159 5.40 -12.26 2.87
C THR A 159 4.45 -11.89 4.01
N HIS A 160 5.01 -11.60 5.20
CA HIS A 160 4.19 -11.25 6.37
C HIS A 160 3.26 -10.04 6.11
N THR A 161 3.74 -9.03 5.38
CA THR A 161 2.96 -7.83 5.03
C THR A 161 1.81 -8.14 4.07
N VAL A 162 2.06 -8.96 3.04
CA VAL A 162 1.04 -9.42 2.09
C VAL A 162 0.00 -10.30 2.79
N SER A 163 0.46 -11.25 3.63
CA SER A 163 -0.41 -12.07 4.48
C SER A 163 -1.29 -11.22 5.40
N GLY A 164 -0.73 -10.17 6.01
CA GLY A 164 -1.47 -9.23 6.86
C GLY A 164 -2.56 -8.51 6.09
N LYS A 165 -2.29 -8.09 4.85
CA LYS A 165 -3.24 -7.38 4.00
C LYS A 165 -4.34 -8.30 3.45
N LEU A 166 -4.00 -9.53 3.04
CA LEU A 166 -4.97 -10.57 2.70
C LEU A 166 -5.95 -10.79 3.87
N ARG A 167 -5.44 -10.99 5.09
CA ARG A 167 -6.30 -11.12 6.27
C ARG A 167 -7.14 -9.88 6.54
N SER A 168 -6.60 -8.68 6.30
CA SER A 168 -7.34 -7.43 6.46
C SER A 168 -8.53 -7.36 5.50
N LEU A 169 -8.34 -7.74 4.24
CA LEU A 169 -9.42 -7.81 3.26
C LEU A 169 -10.45 -8.87 3.66
N GLY A 170 -9.99 -10.06 4.07
CA GLY A 170 -10.85 -11.13 4.58
C GLY A 170 -11.74 -10.72 5.75
N ARG A 171 -11.24 -9.86 6.63
CA ARG A 171 -12.01 -9.29 7.75
C ARG A 171 -12.95 -8.15 7.32
N ALA A 172 -12.68 -7.47 6.21
CA ALA A 172 -13.49 -6.37 5.72
C ALA A 172 -14.80 -6.83 5.04
N PHE A 173 -14.90 -8.10 4.61
CA PHE A 173 -16.16 -8.67 4.13
C PHE A 173 -17.20 -8.78 5.26
N SER A 174 -18.41 -8.26 5.01
CA SER A 174 -19.57 -8.37 5.89
C SER A 174 -20.07 -9.82 5.98
N ALA A 175 -21.00 -10.09 6.89
CA ALA A 175 -21.64 -11.41 6.99
C ALA A 175 -22.35 -11.81 5.70
N ASP A 176 -23.04 -10.87 5.06
CA ASP A 176 -23.76 -11.09 3.81
C ASP A 176 -22.80 -11.35 2.65
N HIS A 177 -21.69 -10.60 2.55
CA HIS A 177 -20.67 -10.84 1.52
C HIS A 177 -20.12 -12.27 1.61
N ARG A 178 -19.98 -12.83 2.82
CA ARG A 178 -19.43 -14.18 3.02
C ARG A 178 -20.35 -15.31 2.55
N GLN A 179 -21.60 -15.01 2.20
CA GLN A 179 -22.50 -15.98 1.56
C GLN A 179 -22.24 -16.12 0.05
N LEU A 180 -21.47 -15.19 -0.54
CA LEU A 180 -21.11 -15.24 -1.96
C LEU A 180 -20.01 -16.27 -2.19
N PRO A 181 -20.11 -17.13 -3.23
CA PRO A 181 -19.17 -18.23 -3.46
C PRO A 181 -17.70 -17.81 -3.53
N GLU A 182 -17.38 -16.76 -4.28
CA GLU A 182 -16.01 -16.26 -4.46
C GLU A 182 -15.42 -15.74 -3.15
N VAL A 183 -16.25 -15.06 -2.35
CA VAL A 183 -15.84 -14.53 -1.06
C VAL A 183 -15.62 -15.67 -0.06
N ALA A 184 -16.52 -16.66 -0.03
CA ALA A 184 -16.37 -17.84 0.82
C ALA A 184 -15.08 -18.61 0.51
N ALA A 185 -14.82 -18.88 -0.78
CA ALA A 185 -13.61 -19.55 -1.23
C ALA A 185 -12.34 -18.77 -0.86
N TYR A 186 -12.33 -17.45 -1.09
CA TYR A 186 -11.22 -16.60 -0.66
C TYR A 186 -11.01 -16.64 0.85
N VAL A 187 -12.10 -16.58 1.64
CA VAL A 187 -12.05 -16.58 3.10
C VAL A 187 -11.48 -17.88 3.64
N GLU A 188 -11.88 -19.01 3.06
CA GLU A 188 -11.31 -20.32 3.39
C GLU A 188 -9.81 -20.36 3.06
N ALA A 189 -9.43 -19.92 1.85
CA ALA A 189 -8.05 -19.94 1.39
C ALA A 189 -7.11 -19.09 2.26
N TYR A 190 -7.46 -17.83 2.59
CA TYR A 190 -6.55 -17.01 3.40
C TYR A 190 -6.45 -17.50 4.86
N ARG A 191 -7.47 -18.19 5.39
CA ARG A 191 -7.43 -18.78 6.73
C ARG A 191 -6.46 -19.95 6.82
N ALA A 192 -6.20 -20.63 5.71
CA ALA A 192 -5.18 -21.67 5.62
C ALA A 192 -3.75 -21.11 5.63
N LEU A 193 -3.55 -19.79 5.46
CA LEU A 193 -2.22 -19.18 5.57
C LEU A 193 -1.68 -19.35 7.00
N PRO A 194 -0.41 -19.76 7.17
CA PRO A 194 0.21 -19.93 8.49
C PRO A 194 -0.03 -18.70 9.35
N ALA A 195 -0.57 -18.88 10.56
CA ALA A 195 -0.75 -17.78 11.51
C ALA A 195 0.58 -17.03 11.61
N GLY A 196 0.59 -15.76 11.18
CA GLY A 196 1.81 -14.96 11.26
C GLY A 196 2.23 -14.96 12.72
N THR A 197 3.49 -15.27 12.98
CA THR A 197 4.10 -15.15 14.31
C THR A 197 4.16 -13.67 14.67
N GLY A 198 3.00 -13.11 15.05
CA GLY A 198 2.89 -11.78 15.60
C GLY A 198 3.57 -11.80 16.95
N ALA A 199 4.74 -11.17 17.04
CA ALA A 199 5.29 -10.78 18.32
C ALA A 199 4.29 -9.81 18.97
N SER A 200 3.82 -10.24 20.15
CA SER A 200 3.02 -9.50 21.12
C SER A 200 3.60 -8.12 21.45
#